data_AF-A0A2K9ASY9-F1
#
_entry.id   AF-A0A2K9ASY9-F1
#
_cell.length_a   1.000
_cell.length_b   1.000
_cell.length_c   1.000
_cell.angle_alpha   90.00
_cell.angle_beta   90.00
_cell.angle_gamma   90.00
#
_symmetry.space_group_name_H-M   'P 1'
#
loop_
_entity.id
_entity.type
_entity.pdbx_description
1 polymer ?
#
loop_
_entity_poly.entity_id
_entity_poly.type
_entity_poly.pdbx_seq_one_letter_code
_entity_poly.pdbx_strand_id
1 'polypeptide(L)'
;MSPAKLKEKVRETTSLWPFYSLLATVLRRFGVIFLGVLVVVSGIVIAHQTHQMRQATIALKQLEDEQTALDLQWQKLSLEQSALSEHSRVESLAEKRLQMKQLDSRNEVLITPSVRGK
;
A
#
# COMPACT_ATOMS: atom_id res chain seq x y z
N MET A 1 -39.37 -22.75 66.81
CA MET A 1 -37.91 -22.76 66.54
C MET A 1 -37.28 -21.69 67.44
N SER A 2 -36.43 -22.07 68.39
CA SER A 2 -36.01 -21.20 69.52
C SER A 2 -34.98 -20.11 69.12
N PRO A 3 -35.06 -18.88 69.68
CA PRO A 3 -34.16 -17.75 69.37
C PRO A 3 -32.67 -18.00 69.65
N ALA A 4 -32.34 -19.04 70.43
CA ALA A 4 -30.96 -19.46 70.68
C ALA A 4 -30.24 -19.95 69.41
N LYS A 5 -30.96 -20.64 68.50
CA LYS A 5 -30.36 -21.23 67.28
C LYS A 5 -29.94 -20.19 66.25
N LEU A 6 -30.61 -19.02 66.25
CA LEU A 6 -30.27 -17.93 65.32
C LEU A 6 -28.95 -17.26 65.69
N LYS A 7 -28.66 -17.10 66.99
CA LYS A 7 -27.42 -16.48 67.46
C LYS A 7 -26.19 -17.35 67.18
N GLU A 8 -26.34 -18.67 67.29
CA GLU A 8 -25.27 -19.64 67.01
C GLU A 8 -24.92 -19.67 65.51
N LYS A 9 -25.93 -19.71 64.65
CA LYS A 9 -25.74 -19.70 63.18
C LYS A 9 -25.12 -18.39 62.67
N VAL A 10 -25.48 -17.25 63.27
CA VAL A 10 -24.87 -15.94 62.96
C VAL A 10 -23.41 -15.90 63.39
N ARG A 11 -23.05 -16.52 64.53
CA ARG A 11 -21.66 -16.62 65.02
C ARG A 11 -20.77 -17.47 64.12
N GLU A 12 -21.30 -18.56 63.56
CA GLU A 12 -20.58 -19.37 62.57
C GLU A 12 -20.38 -18.62 61.24
N THR A 13 -21.43 -17.95 60.73
CA THR A 13 -21.36 -17.15 59.49
C THR A 13 -20.42 -15.95 59.59
N THR A 14 -20.35 -15.28 60.75
CA THR A 14 -19.48 -14.10 60.94
C THR A 14 -18.00 -14.47 61.04
N SER A 15 -17.66 -15.69 61.45
CA SER A 15 -16.25 -16.13 61.49
C SER A 15 -15.65 -16.39 60.10
N LEU A 16 -16.50 -16.71 59.10
CA LEU A 16 -16.09 -17.06 57.74
C LEU A 16 -15.95 -15.84 56.81
N TRP A 17 -16.51 -14.69 57.20
CA TRP A 17 -16.48 -13.44 56.43
C TRP A 17 -15.07 -12.92 56.05
N PRO A 18 -14.06 -12.92 56.94
CA PRO A 18 -12.71 -12.46 56.58
C PRO A 18 -12.00 -13.37 55.56
N PHE A 19 -12.32 -14.67 55.54
CA PHE A 19 -11.74 -15.60 54.57
C PHE A 19 -12.19 -15.29 53.14
N TYR A 20 -13.48 -15.03 52.94
CA TYR A 20 -14.02 -14.70 51.62
C TYR A 20 -13.55 -13.34 51.11
N SER A 21 -13.40 -12.34 51.98
CA SER A 21 -12.92 -11.02 51.58
C SER A 21 -11.41 -11.01 51.27
N LEU A 22 -10.61 -11.79 52.00
CA LEU A 22 -9.20 -12.03 51.67
C LEU A 22 -9.06 -12.75 50.33
N LEU A 23 -9.83 -13.82 50.11
CA LEU A 23 -9.82 -14.57 48.87
C LEU A 23 -10.25 -13.70 47.67
N ALA A 24 -11.32 -12.90 47.81
CA ALA A 24 -11.78 -11.99 46.77
C ALA A 24 -10.76 -10.88 46.45
N THR A 25 -10.07 -10.37 47.46
CA THR A 25 -9.02 -9.34 47.28
C THR A 25 -7.82 -9.91 46.51
N VAL A 26 -7.43 -11.14 46.85
CA VAL A 26 -6.37 -11.88 46.14
C VAL A 26 -6.78 -12.14 44.69
N LEU A 27 -8.00 -12.60 44.44
CA LEU A 27 -8.53 -12.85 43.10
C LEU A 27 -8.59 -11.58 42.24
N ARG A 28 -9.01 -10.45 42.82
CA ARG A 28 -9.03 -9.14 42.14
C ARG A 28 -7.64 -8.70 41.73
N ARG A 29 -6.64 -8.89 42.61
CA ARG A 29 -5.25 -8.48 42.33
C ARG A 29 -4.62 -9.34 41.23
N PHE A 30 -4.89 -10.64 41.22
CA PHE A 30 -4.46 -11.53 40.13
C PHE A 30 -5.12 -11.17 38.79
N GLY A 31 -6.41 -10.82 38.78
CA GLY A 31 -7.11 -10.40 37.57
C GLY A 31 -6.50 -9.16 36.90
N VAL A 32 -6.11 -8.16 37.69
CA VAL A 32 -5.46 -6.94 37.17
C VAL A 32 -4.08 -7.25 36.60
N ILE A 33 -3.29 -8.09 37.27
CA ILE A 33 -1.97 -8.50 36.76
C ILE A 33 -2.12 -9.28 35.46
N PHE A 34 -3.06 -10.22 35.40
CA PHE A 34 -3.34 -11.00 34.20
C PHE A 34 -3.75 -10.12 33.02
N LEU A 35 -4.64 -9.15 33.26
CA LEU A 35 -5.04 -8.19 32.22
C LEU A 35 -3.86 -7.33 31.76
N GLY A 36 -3.01 -6.89 32.69
CA GLY A 36 -1.78 -6.15 32.36
C GLY A 36 -0.83 -6.95 31.46
N VAL A 37 -0.61 -8.23 31.79
CA VAL A 37 0.18 -9.14 30.96
C VAL A 37 -0.45 -9.30 29.58
N LEU A 38 -1.77 -9.48 29.51
CA LEU A 38 -2.48 -9.63 28.25
C LEU A 38 -2.30 -8.40 27.33
N VAL A 39 -2.36 -7.20 27.89
CA VAL A 39 -2.14 -5.94 27.15
C VAL A 39 -0.70 -5.85 26.65
N VAL A 40 0.29 -6.19 27.47
CA VAL A 40 1.71 -6.19 27.05
C VAL A 40 1.96 -7.18 25.92
N VAL A 41 1.44 -8.41 26.05
CA VAL A 41 1.54 -9.43 24.99
C VAL A 41 0.87 -8.96 23.71
N SER A 42 -0.33 -8.36 23.80
CA SER A 42 -1.02 -7.78 22.64
C SER A 42 -0.16 -6.72 21.94
N GLY A 43 0.47 -5.81 22.69
CA GLY A 43 1.39 -4.81 22.14
C GLY A 43 2.58 -5.42 21.41
N ILE A 44 3.20 -6.46 21.98
CA ILE A 44 4.31 -7.18 21.35
C ILE A 44 3.86 -7.86 20.05
N VAL A 45 2.68 -8.48 20.03
CA VAL A 45 2.12 -9.13 18.84
C VAL A 45 1.89 -8.12 17.71
N ILE A 46 1.34 -6.94 18.03
CA ILE A 46 1.11 -5.87 17.04
C ILE A 46 2.45 -5.36 16.47
N ALA A 47 3.45 -5.16 17.32
CA ALA A 47 4.78 -4.74 16.87
C ALA A 47 5.43 -5.78 15.96
N HIS A 48 5.31 -7.07 16.32
CA HIS A 48 5.79 -8.18 15.49
C HIS A 48 5.06 -8.23 14.14
N GLN A 49 3.73 -8.12 14.15
CA GLN A 49 2.95 -8.06 12.90
C GLN A 49 3.38 -6.90 12.01
N THR A 50 3.59 -5.72 12.58
CA THR A 50 4.06 -4.54 11.83
C THR A 50 5.41 -4.80 11.15
N HIS A 51 6.34 -5.47 11.83
CA HIS A 51 7.63 -5.82 11.23
C HIS A 51 7.48 -6.77 10.04
N GLN A 52 6.64 -7.80 10.17
CA GLN A 52 6.37 -8.76 9.10
C GLN A 52 5.63 -8.10 7.93
N MET A 53 4.66 -7.23 8.21
CA MET A 53 3.95 -6.44 7.20
C MET A 53 4.90 -5.56 6.40
N ARG A 54 5.90 -4.96 7.05
CA ARG A 54 6.90 -4.13 6.35
C ARG A 54 7.71 -4.95 5.36
N GLN A 55 8.15 -6.16 5.71
CA GLN A 55 8.91 -7.03 4.80
C GLN A 55 8.05 -7.50 3.62
N ALA A 56 6.82 -7.95 3.87
CA ALA A 56 5.90 -8.38 2.82
C ALA A 56 5.55 -7.24 1.85
N THR A 57 5.37 -6.02 2.36
CA THR A 57 5.07 -4.84 1.54
C THR A 57 6.24 -4.44 0.64
N ILE A 58 7.50 -4.64 1.08
CA ILE A 58 8.68 -4.33 0.27
C ILE A 58 8.75 -5.24 -0.95
N ALA A 59 8.54 -6.55 -0.77
CA ALA A 59 8.56 -7.50 -1.87
C ALA A 59 7.44 -7.22 -2.89
N LEU A 60 6.23 -6.89 -2.42
CA LEU A 60 5.13 -6.51 -3.29
C LEU A 60 5.45 -5.23 -4.08
N LYS A 61 5.96 -4.20 -3.42
CA LYS A 61 6.33 -2.93 -4.06
C LYS A 61 7.36 -3.10 -5.16
N GLN A 62 8.34 -3.98 -4.99
CA GLN A 62 9.36 -4.21 -6.02
C GLN A 62 8.73 -4.72 -7.34
N LEU A 63 7.80 -5.66 -7.25
CA LEU A 63 7.09 -6.17 -8.44
C LEU A 63 6.17 -5.11 -9.06
N GLU A 64 5.50 -4.29 -8.25
CA GLU A 64 4.69 -3.17 -8.74
C GLU A 64 5.54 -2.10 -9.44
N ASP A 65 6.72 -1.80 -8.90
CA ASP A 65 7.66 -0.85 -9.48
C ASP A 65 8.18 -1.35 -10.85
N GLU A 66 8.50 -2.64 -10.96
CA GLU A 66 8.91 -3.25 -12.24
C GLU A 66 7.80 -3.19 -13.29
N GLN A 67 6.55 -3.53 -12.92
CA GLN A 67 5.41 -3.42 -13.82
C GLN A 67 5.19 -1.97 -14.29
N THR A 68 5.28 -1.02 -13.36
CA THR A 68 5.12 0.40 -13.66
C THR A 68 6.22 0.88 -14.62
N ALA A 69 7.47 0.46 -14.41
CA ALA A 69 8.57 0.81 -15.29
C ALA A 69 8.36 0.27 -16.72
N LEU A 70 7.80 -0.93 -16.85
CA LEU A 70 7.52 -1.54 -18.14
C LEU A 70 6.36 -0.83 -18.86
N ASP A 71 5.30 -0.46 -18.14
CA ASP A 71 4.16 0.27 -18.71
C ASP A 71 4.58 1.65 -19.23
N LEU A 72 5.45 2.35 -18.49
CA LEU A 72 6.02 3.62 -18.94
C LEU A 72 6.84 3.46 -20.24
N GLN A 73 7.64 2.41 -20.34
CA GLN A 73 8.41 2.13 -21.55
C GLN A 73 7.48 1.82 -22.73
N TRP A 74 6.42 1.06 -22.50
CA TRP A 74 5.44 0.73 -23.54
C TRP A 74 4.68 1.98 -24.01
N GLN A 75 4.21 2.83 -23.09
CA GLN A 75 3.58 4.11 -23.45
C GLN A 75 4.53 4.97 -24.29
N LYS A 76 5.80 5.07 -23.89
CA LYS A 76 6.81 5.81 -24.65
C LYS A 76 6.96 5.26 -26.07
N LEU A 77 7.09 3.93 -26.21
CA LEU A 77 7.21 3.28 -27.51
C LEU A 77 5.97 3.53 -28.38
N SER A 78 4.77 3.48 -27.80
CA SER A 78 3.53 3.74 -28.51
C SER A 78 3.44 5.18 -29.01
N LEU A 79 3.96 6.14 -28.24
CA LEU A 79 4.06 7.55 -28.66
C LEU A 79 5.06 7.73 -29.81
N GLU A 80 6.23 7.08 -29.73
CA GLU A 80 7.23 7.07 -30.81
C GLU A 80 6.64 6.49 -32.10
N GLN A 81 5.93 5.35 -32.02
CA GLN A 81 5.30 4.72 -33.17
C GLN A 81 4.17 5.56 -33.76
N SER A 82 3.38 6.22 -32.91
CA SER A 82 2.30 7.13 -33.34
C SER A 82 2.87 8.35 -34.07
N ALA A 83 3.99 8.91 -33.59
CA ALA A 83 4.70 10.00 -34.26
C ALA A 83 5.26 9.56 -35.64
N LEU A 84 5.83 8.35 -35.72
CA LEU A 84 6.30 7.77 -36.99
C LEU A 84 5.15 7.51 -37.96
N SER A 85 4.01 7.01 -37.47
CA SER A 85 2.83 6.74 -38.28
C SER A 85 2.18 8.03 -38.78
N GLU A 86 2.13 9.10 -37.98
CA GLU A 86 1.66 10.41 -38.43
C GLU A 86 2.57 10.96 -39.54
N HIS A 87 3.89 10.86 -39.39
CA HIS A 87 4.83 11.26 -40.45
C HIS A 87 4.63 10.46 -41.75
N SER A 88 4.54 9.13 -41.65
CA SER A 88 4.27 8.26 -42.80
C SER A 88 2.92 8.57 -43.46
N ARG A 89 1.89 8.88 -42.65
CA ARG A 89 0.57 9.24 -43.16
C ARG A 89 0.59 10.60 -43.88
N VAL A 90 1.30 11.58 -43.33
CA VAL A 90 1.49 12.90 -43.94
C VAL A 90 2.27 12.79 -45.25
N GLU A 91 3.33 11.99 -45.31
CA GLU A 91 4.10 11.74 -46.53
C GLU A 91 3.24 11.08 -47.62
N SER A 92 2.47 10.05 -47.27
CA SER A 92 1.56 9.41 -48.23
C SER A 92 0.45 10.35 -48.72
N LEU A 93 -0.01 11.26 -47.85
CA LEU A 93 -1.04 12.23 -48.20
C LEU A 93 -0.47 13.33 -49.08
N ALA A 94 0.76 13.78 -48.82
CA ALA A 94 1.49 14.73 -49.66
C ALA A 94 1.80 14.15 -51.04
N GLU A 95 2.28 12.90 -51.13
CA GLU A 95 2.54 12.24 -52.39
C GLU A 95 1.25 12.11 -53.24
N LYS A 96 0.13 11.70 -52.62
CA LYS A 96 -1.14 11.49 -53.33
C LYS A 96 -1.90 12.79 -53.66
N ARG A 97 -1.92 13.78 -52.76
CA ARG A 97 -2.69 15.03 -52.96
C ARG A 97 -1.89 16.11 -53.65
N LEU A 98 -0.57 16.16 -53.44
CA LEU A 98 0.30 17.21 -53.99
C LEU A 98 1.18 16.71 -55.15
N GLN A 99 1.06 15.44 -55.57
CA GLN A 99 1.93 14.82 -56.59
C GLN A 99 3.43 14.99 -56.28
N MET A 100 3.78 15.05 -54.99
CA MET A 100 5.18 15.15 -54.57
C MET A 100 5.89 13.84 -54.87
N LYS A 101 6.60 13.77 -55.99
CA LYS A 101 7.47 12.66 -56.37
C LYS A 101 8.81 12.83 -55.67
N GLN A 102 9.29 11.79 -54.97
CA GLN A 102 10.64 11.78 -54.42
C GLN A 102 11.65 11.90 -55.58
N LEU A 103 12.37 13.02 -55.63
CA LEU A 103 13.32 13.31 -56.71
C LEU A 103 14.55 12.41 -56.54
N ASP A 104 14.75 11.46 -57.47
CA ASP A 104 15.96 10.67 -57.58
C ASP A 104 17.15 11.57 -57.98
N SER A 105 18.37 11.22 -57.56
CA SER A 105 19.59 12.05 -57.58
C SER A 105 20.01 12.63 -58.94
N ARG A 106 19.28 12.31 -60.03
CA ARG A 106 19.48 12.90 -61.36
C ARG A 106 18.68 14.18 -61.62
N ASN A 107 17.71 14.53 -60.78
CA ASN A 107 16.74 15.59 -61.08
C ASN A 107 16.64 16.67 -59.99
N GLU A 108 17.70 16.83 -59.19
CA GLU A 108 17.78 17.84 -58.15
C GLU A 108 18.16 19.21 -58.76
N VAL A 109 17.26 20.19 -58.70
CA VAL A 109 17.55 21.59 -59.05
C VAL A 109 17.69 22.37 -57.77
N LEU A 110 18.93 22.64 -57.36
CA LEU A 110 19.23 23.41 -56.17
C LEU A 110 18.99 24.90 -56.46
N ILE A 111 17.86 25.43 -55.96
CA ILE A 111 17.57 26.86 -56.06
C ILE A 111 18.24 27.54 -54.86
N THR A 112 19.48 28.00 -55.03
CA THR A 112 20.14 28.86 -54.04
C THR A 112 19.40 30.19 -53.99
N PRO A 113 18.88 30.62 -52.82
CA PRO A 113 18.25 31.93 -52.72
C PRO A 113 19.31 32.99 -53.03
N SER A 114 19.10 33.74 -54.11
CA SER A 114 19.94 34.88 -54.45
C SER A 114 19.85 35.90 -53.32
N VAL A 115 20.89 35.93 -52.49
CA VAL A 115 21.08 36.96 -51.47
C VAL A 115 20.97 38.32 -52.18
N ARG A 116 19.92 39.07 -51.82
CA ARG A 116 19.65 40.40 -52.33
C ARG A 116 20.80 41.31 -51.91
N GLY A 117 21.70 41.58 -52.86
CA GLY A 117 22.74 42.58 -52.73
C GLY A 117 22.17 43.99 -52.99
N LYS A 118 22.55 44.89 -52.08
CA LYS A 118 22.30 46.34 -51.98
C LYS A 118 21.00 46.77 -51.31
#